data_AF-A0A6M1NJV5-F1
#
_entry.id   AF-A0A6M1NJV5-F1
#
_cell.length_a   1.000
_cell.length_b   1.000
_cell.length_c   1.000
_cell.angle_alpha   90.00
_cell.angle_beta   90.00
_cell.angle_gamma   90.00
#
_symmetry.space_group_name_H-M   'P 1'
#
loop_
_entity.id
_entity.type
_entity.pdbx_description
1 polymer ?
#
loop_
_entity_poly.entity_id
_entity_poly.type
_entity_poly.pdbx_seq_one_letter_code
_entity_poly.pdbx_strand_id
1 'polypeptide(L)'
;MRLSAGEKYEIIQTVTTSEIGVKRTLASFGIARSTFYRWYQKYLENGYDGLKQGRRTYKRQWNSIPEDQKDLVVEVALEHSELSSRELAYKITDEQGVFISESSVYRILKQRNLIPAPNHFLLSAANEFKDKTEFVHQMWQTDFTYFKIVGWGWYYLSTVLDDYSRYIIHWELCDSMNAEDVKRTVNTAIEKARLKS
;
A
#
# COMPACT_ATOMS: atom_id res chain seq x y z
N MET A 1 -13.68 8.53 29.33
CA MET A 1 -12.44 7.97 29.92
C MET A 1 -12.59 6.46 30.05
N ARG A 2 -11.66 5.66 29.47
CA ARG A 2 -11.66 4.20 29.64
C ARG A 2 -10.63 3.84 30.69
N LEU A 3 -11.09 3.38 31.85
CA LEU A 3 -10.22 2.93 32.94
C LEU A 3 -9.72 1.50 32.70
N SER A 4 -8.44 1.28 32.99
CA SER A 4 -7.78 -0.01 33.09
C SER A 4 -8.36 -0.86 34.24
N ALA A 5 -7.98 -2.13 34.29
CA ALA A 5 -8.38 -3.01 35.40
C ALA A 5 -7.79 -2.53 36.75
N GLY A 6 -6.55 -2.05 36.72
CA GLY A 6 -5.86 -1.51 37.90
C GLY A 6 -6.55 -0.30 38.48
N GLU A 7 -6.83 0.70 37.65
CA GLU A 7 -7.54 1.92 38.10
C GLU A 7 -8.92 1.59 38.68
N LYS A 8 -9.67 0.67 38.07
CA LYS A 8 -10.97 0.23 38.62
C LYS A 8 -10.81 -0.44 39.98
N TYR A 9 -9.76 -1.23 40.17
CA TYR A 9 -9.50 -1.92 41.43
C TYR A 9 -9.13 -0.92 42.54
N GLU A 10 -8.29 0.07 42.25
CA GLU A 10 -7.96 1.15 43.19
C GLU A 10 -9.18 1.95 43.61
N ILE A 11 -10.05 2.29 42.66
CA ILE A 11 -11.32 2.97 42.95
C ILE A 11 -12.21 2.10 43.84
N ILE A 12 -12.28 0.79 43.59
CA ILE A 12 -13.03 -0.14 44.44
C ILE A 12 -12.46 -0.14 45.87
N GLN A 13 -11.15 -0.30 46.04
CA GLN A 13 -10.52 -0.29 47.36
C GLN A 13 -10.81 1.02 48.10
N THR A 14 -10.59 2.16 47.44
CA THR A 14 -10.79 3.50 48.00
C THR A 14 -12.24 3.73 48.43
N VAL A 15 -13.21 3.30 47.62
CA VAL A 15 -14.63 3.46 47.97
C VAL A 15 -15.04 2.55 49.13
N THR A 16 -14.39 1.40 49.29
CA THR A 16 -14.71 0.43 50.36
C THR A 16 -14.09 0.82 51.71
N THR A 17 -12.94 1.51 51.70
CA THR A 17 -12.25 1.99 52.93
C THR A 17 -12.60 3.43 53.33
N SER A 18 -13.23 4.20 52.44
CA SER A 18 -13.53 5.62 52.69
C SER A 18 -14.64 5.81 53.73
N GLU A 19 -14.37 6.64 54.74
CA GLU A 19 -15.31 7.03 55.79
C GLU A 19 -16.37 8.05 55.31
N ILE A 20 -16.15 8.67 54.15
CA ILE A 20 -16.95 9.82 53.67
C ILE A 20 -18.17 9.39 52.84
N GLY A 21 -18.40 8.08 52.72
CA GLY A 21 -19.54 7.46 52.06
C GLY A 21 -19.42 7.35 50.54
N VAL A 22 -19.94 6.24 49.98
CA VAL A 22 -19.81 5.85 48.56
C VAL A 22 -20.16 6.96 47.57
N LYS A 23 -21.24 7.71 47.82
CA LYS A 23 -21.72 8.76 46.90
C LYS A 23 -20.71 9.90 46.76
N ARG A 24 -20.11 10.34 47.86
CA ARG A 24 -19.19 11.48 47.89
C ARG A 24 -17.83 11.10 47.30
N THR A 25 -17.35 9.90 47.62
CA THR A 25 -16.11 9.33 47.05
C THR A 25 -16.22 9.15 45.54
N LEU A 26 -17.35 8.66 45.02
CA LEU A 26 -17.51 8.50 43.57
C LEU A 26 -17.65 9.85 42.83
N ALA A 27 -18.19 10.87 43.50
CA ALA A 27 -18.30 12.21 42.92
C ALA A 27 -16.92 12.85 42.69
N SER A 28 -15.94 12.64 43.57
CA SER A 28 -14.57 13.16 43.38
C SER A 28 -13.85 12.52 42.20
N PHE A 29 -14.17 11.27 41.87
CA PHE A 29 -13.63 10.58 40.68
C PHE A 29 -14.46 10.81 39.41
N GLY A 30 -15.59 11.53 39.48
CA GLY A 30 -16.47 11.75 38.34
C GLY A 30 -17.15 10.47 37.82
N ILE A 31 -17.33 9.45 38.66
CA ILE A 31 -17.86 8.14 38.28
C ILE A 31 -19.32 8.01 38.70
N ALA A 32 -20.19 7.65 37.76
CA ALA A 32 -21.58 7.35 38.07
C ALA A 32 -21.71 6.10 38.96
N ARG A 33 -22.60 6.16 39.98
CA ARG A 33 -22.87 5.03 40.91
C ARG A 33 -23.15 3.71 40.20
N SER A 34 -23.95 3.75 39.13
CA SER A 34 -24.28 2.56 38.32
C SER A 34 -23.05 1.89 37.71
N THR A 35 -22.04 2.68 37.32
CA THR A 35 -20.79 2.17 36.76
C THR A 35 -19.94 1.51 37.83
N PHE A 36 -19.85 2.15 39.01
CA PHE A 36 -19.16 1.57 40.17
C PHE A 36 -19.75 0.24 40.59
N TYR A 37 -21.05 0.16 40.85
CA TYR A 37 -21.68 -1.09 41.29
C TYR A 37 -21.58 -2.20 40.26
N ARG A 38 -21.59 -1.86 38.95
CA ARG A 38 -21.33 -2.84 37.88
C ARG A 38 -19.91 -3.41 37.93
N TRP A 39 -18.91 -2.60 38.26
CA TRP A 39 -17.53 -3.08 38.44
C TRP A 39 -17.38 -3.86 39.74
N TYR A 40 -17.98 -3.36 40.82
CA TYR A 40 -17.97 -4.01 42.13
C TYR A 40 -18.59 -5.40 42.07
N GLN A 41 -19.74 -5.55 41.41
CA GLN A 41 -20.38 -6.85 41.18
C GLN A 41 -19.46 -7.82 40.41
N LYS A 42 -18.84 -7.36 39.33
CA LYS A 42 -17.88 -8.17 38.57
C LYS A 42 -16.66 -8.58 39.38
N TYR A 43 -16.20 -7.69 40.27
CA TYR A 43 -15.11 -7.95 41.18
C TYR A 43 -15.49 -8.99 42.24
N LEU A 44 -16.71 -8.93 42.78
CA LEU A 44 -17.21 -9.96 43.70
C LEU A 44 -17.35 -11.34 43.03
N GLU A 45 -17.80 -11.37 41.78
CA GLU A 45 -18.02 -12.62 41.04
C GLU A 45 -16.72 -13.26 40.53
N ASN A 46 -15.78 -12.46 40.03
CA ASN A 46 -14.61 -12.95 39.28
C ASN A 46 -13.28 -12.33 39.75
N GLY A 47 -13.26 -11.70 40.92
CA GLY A 47 -12.08 -11.04 41.45
C GLY A 47 -11.54 -9.94 40.54
N TYR A 48 -10.23 -9.70 40.60
CA TYR A 48 -9.54 -8.71 39.75
C TYR A 48 -9.72 -8.99 38.26
N ASP A 49 -9.81 -10.26 37.85
CA ASP A 49 -10.00 -10.64 36.45
C ASP A 49 -11.36 -10.18 35.89
N GLY A 50 -12.40 -10.07 36.73
CA GLY A 50 -13.68 -9.49 36.33
C GLY A 50 -13.62 -8.01 35.93
N LEU A 51 -12.57 -7.30 36.36
CA LEU A 51 -12.35 -5.88 36.02
C LEU A 51 -11.59 -5.70 34.70
N LYS A 52 -10.93 -6.76 34.22
CA LYS A 52 -10.29 -6.78 32.90
C LYS A 52 -11.35 -6.52 31.84
N GLN A 53 -10.93 -5.83 30.79
CA GLN A 53 -11.82 -5.57 29.68
C GLN A 53 -12.10 -6.89 28.96
N GLY A 54 -13.32 -7.41 29.11
CA GLY A 54 -13.74 -8.57 28.34
C GLY A 54 -13.55 -8.29 26.85
N ARG A 55 -13.02 -9.27 26.11
CA ARG A 55 -13.06 -9.21 24.65
C ARG A 55 -14.52 -8.99 24.27
N ARG A 56 -14.81 -7.96 23.47
CA ARG A 56 -16.12 -7.86 22.81
C ARG A 56 -16.26 -9.14 22.00
N THR A 57 -17.02 -10.10 22.50
CA THR A 57 -17.51 -11.21 21.71
C THR A 57 -18.43 -10.57 20.70
N TYR A 58 -17.88 -10.25 19.54
CA TYR A 58 -18.69 -9.95 18.37
C TYR A 58 -19.46 -11.24 18.10
N LYS A 59 -20.75 -11.25 18.49
CA LYS A 59 -21.69 -12.20 17.89
C LYS A 59 -21.50 -12.04 16.39
N ARG A 60 -21.14 -13.16 15.73
CA ARG A 60 -20.78 -13.29 14.32
C ARG A 60 -21.49 -12.21 13.49
N GLN A 61 -20.72 -11.32 12.87
CA GLN A 61 -21.31 -10.28 12.02
C GLN A 61 -22.08 -10.99 10.90
N TRP A 62 -23.32 -10.59 10.65
CA TRP A 62 -24.22 -11.28 9.71
C TRP A 62 -23.66 -11.33 8.27
N ASN A 63 -22.75 -10.40 7.94
CA ASN A 63 -22.04 -10.28 6.68
C ASN A 63 -20.65 -10.97 6.70
N SER A 64 -20.36 -11.79 7.70
CA SER A 64 -19.13 -12.59 7.72
C SER A 64 -19.26 -13.73 6.72
N ILE A 65 -18.28 -13.82 5.82
CA ILE A 65 -18.12 -14.96 4.92
C ILE A 65 -17.99 -16.24 5.79
N PRO A 66 -18.78 -17.29 5.51
CA PRO A 66 -18.68 -18.60 6.15
C PRO A 66 -17.26 -19.20 6.04
N GLU A 67 -16.85 -20.04 7.00
CA GLU A 67 -15.47 -20.53 7.02
C GLU A 67 -15.20 -21.53 5.90
N ASP A 68 -16.18 -22.35 5.54
CA ASP A 68 -16.22 -23.22 4.37
C ASP A 68 -15.96 -22.45 3.07
N GLN A 69 -16.55 -21.27 2.89
CA GLN A 69 -16.28 -20.44 1.72
C GLN A 69 -14.87 -19.84 1.74
N LYS A 70 -14.31 -19.56 2.91
CA LYS A 70 -12.91 -19.10 3.01
C LYS A 70 -11.92 -20.22 2.72
N ASP A 71 -12.21 -21.43 3.18
CA ASP A 71 -11.39 -22.60 2.92
C ASP A 71 -11.43 -22.96 1.43
N LEU A 72 -12.60 -22.85 0.77
CA LEU A 72 -12.71 -22.96 -0.69
C LEU A 72 -11.82 -21.94 -1.43
N VAL A 73 -11.82 -20.68 -0.98
CA VAL A 73 -10.93 -19.64 -1.57
C VAL A 73 -9.47 -20.04 -1.46
N VAL A 74 -9.06 -20.63 -0.33
CA VAL A 74 -7.69 -21.10 -0.12
C VAL A 74 -7.37 -22.29 -1.02
N GLU A 75 -8.28 -23.25 -1.13
CA GLU A 75 -8.13 -24.43 -1.99
C GLU A 75 -7.91 -24.02 -3.45
N VAL A 76 -8.80 -23.21 -4.02
CA VAL A 76 -8.68 -22.72 -5.40
C VAL A 76 -7.40 -21.90 -5.60
N ALA A 77 -6.99 -21.11 -4.60
CA ALA A 77 -5.74 -20.34 -4.68
C ALA A 77 -4.48 -21.22 -4.63
N LEU A 78 -4.51 -22.36 -3.95
CA LEU A 78 -3.40 -23.32 -3.92
C LEU A 78 -3.31 -24.14 -5.21
N GLU A 79 -4.46 -24.46 -5.83
CA GLU A 79 -4.51 -25.11 -7.14
C GLU A 79 -4.06 -24.17 -8.27
N HIS A 80 -4.35 -22.88 -8.15
CA HIS A 80 -4.10 -21.85 -9.16
C HIS A 80 -3.21 -20.72 -8.62
N SER A 81 -2.00 -21.08 -8.19
CA SER A 81 -1.05 -20.16 -7.54
C SER A 81 -0.60 -18.97 -8.40
N GLU A 82 -0.77 -19.06 -9.72
CA GLU A 82 -0.46 -18.03 -10.71
C GLU A 82 -1.51 -16.92 -10.78
N LEU A 83 -2.74 -17.17 -10.31
CA LEU A 83 -3.85 -16.24 -10.43
C LEU A 83 -3.80 -15.15 -9.36
N SER A 84 -4.07 -13.91 -9.78
CA SER A 84 -4.26 -12.80 -8.86
C SER A 84 -5.54 -12.94 -8.04
N SER A 85 -5.64 -12.21 -6.93
CA SER A 85 -6.87 -12.18 -6.11
C SER A 85 -8.12 -11.78 -6.89
N ARG A 86 -7.95 -11.01 -7.98
CA ARG A 86 -9.05 -10.64 -8.88
C ARG A 86 -9.48 -11.80 -9.76
N GLU A 87 -8.53 -12.48 -10.39
CA GLU A 87 -8.81 -13.64 -11.25
C GLU A 87 -9.42 -14.79 -10.46
N LEU A 88 -8.91 -15.04 -9.25
CA LEU A 88 -9.50 -16.01 -8.31
C LEU A 88 -10.95 -15.67 -7.96
N ALA A 89 -11.29 -14.40 -7.74
CA ALA A 89 -12.66 -13.99 -7.44
C ALA A 89 -13.63 -14.31 -8.60
N TYR A 90 -13.21 -14.05 -9.85
CA TYR A 90 -14.00 -14.41 -11.02
C TYR A 90 -14.12 -15.92 -11.18
N LYS A 91 -13.02 -16.65 -11.07
CA LYS A 91 -13.01 -18.12 -11.18
C LYS A 91 -13.93 -18.79 -10.17
N ILE A 92 -13.87 -18.36 -8.90
CA ILE A 92 -14.75 -18.88 -7.84
C ILE A 92 -16.22 -18.55 -8.13
N THR A 93 -16.49 -17.34 -8.64
CA THR A 93 -17.86 -16.94 -8.99
C THR A 93 -18.41 -17.75 -10.17
N ASP A 94 -17.59 -17.96 -11.20
CA ASP A 94 -18.01 -18.58 -12.46
C ASP A 94 -18.07 -20.12 -12.37
N GLU A 95 -17.12 -20.75 -11.67
CA GLU A 95 -16.99 -22.22 -11.62
C GLU A 95 -17.62 -22.84 -10.37
N GLN A 96 -17.56 -22.16 -9.23
CA GLN A 96 -18.07 -22.67 -7.95
C GLN A 96 -19.43 -22.07 -7.57
N GLY A 97 -19.93 -21.08 -8.32
CA GLY A 97 -21.22 -20.43 -8.08
C GLY A 97 -21.28 -19.62 -6.79
N VAL A 98 -20.12 -19.31 -6.19
CA VAL A 98 -20.02 -18.54 -4.94
C VAL A 98 -19.52 -17.15 -5.25
N PHE A 99 -20.37 -16.15 -5.07
CA PHE A 99 -19.95 -14.76 -5.23
C PHE A 99 -19.03 -14.34 -4.08
N ILE A 100 -17.81 -13.91 -4.41
CA ILE A 100 -16.87 -13.30 -3.48
C ILE A 100 -16.16 -12.10 -4.13
N SER A 101 -16.02 -11.00 -3.39
CA SER A 101 -15.30 -9.84 -3.92
C SER A 101 -13.79 -10.07 -3.95
N GLU A 102 -13.11 -9.48 -4.93
CA GLU A 102 -11.64 -9.46 -5.04
C GLU A 102 -10.98 -9.06 -3.71
N SER A 103 -11.49 -8.01 -3.05
CA SER A 103 -10.89 -7.53 -1.80
C SER A 103 -11.10 -8.50 -0.63
N SER A 104 -12.17 -9.32 -0.70
CA SER A 104 -12.39 -10.40 0.27
C SER A 104 -11.45 -11.56 0.04
N VAL A 105 -11.24 -11.97 -1.22
CA VAL A 105 -10.23 -12.97 -1.61
C VAL A 105 -8.85 -12.52 -1.13
N TYR A 106 -8.44 -11.29 -1.46
CA TYR A 106 -7.18 -10.71 -0.99
C TYR A 106 -7.05 -10.78 0.53
N ARG A 107 -8.09 -10.36 1.27
CA ARG A 107 -8.04 -10.36 2.75
C ARG A 107 -7.94 -11.79 3.32
N ILE A 108 -8.63 -12.76 2.73
CA ILE A 108 -8.57 -14.17 3.15
C ILE A 108 -7.16 -14.71 2.93
N LEU A 109 -6.61 -14.54 1.73
CA LEU A 109 -5.25 -14.97 1.41
C LEU A 109 -4.20 -14.29 2.30
N LYS A 110 -4.35 -12.98 2.54
CA LYS A 110 -3.47 -12.23 3.44
C LYS A 110 -3.52 -12.76 4.86
N GLN A 111 -4.71 -13.03 5.39
CA GLN A 111 -4.88 -13.56 6.75
C GLN A 111 -4.30 -14.97 6.90
N ARG A 112 -4.28 -15.75 5.82
CA ARG A 112 -3.69 -17.10 5.76
C ARG A 112 -2.20 -17.07 5.33
N ASN A 113 -1.58 -15.90 5.21
CA ASN A 113 -0.19 -15.71 4.77
C ASN A 113 0.13 -16.29 3.37
N LEU A 114 -0.84 -16.29 2.47
CA LEU A 114 -0.72 -16.82 1.10
C LEU A 114 -0.45 -15.73 0.05
N ILE A 115 -0.26 -14.48 0.48
CA ILE A 115 0.17 -13.40 -0.41
C ILE A 115 1.68 -13.25 -0.25
N PRO A 116 2.48 -13.56 -1.29
CA PRO A 116 3.90 -13.34 -1.23
C PRO A 116 4.18 -11.84 -1.00
N ALA A 117 5.17 -11.56 -0.16
CA ALA A 117 5.68 -10.19 -0.05
C ALA A 117 6.08 -9.72 -1.46
N PRO A 118 5.82 -8.46 -1.83
CA PRO A 118 6.21 -7.97 -3.13
C PRO A 118 7.71 -8.21 -3.29
N ASN A 119 8.07 -9.02 -4.29
CA ASN A 119 9.44 -9.09 -4.80
C ASN A 119 9.72 -7.75 -5.47
N HIS A 120 9.98 -6.71 -4.66
CA HIS A 120 10.56 -5.48 -5.16
C HIS A 120 11.97 -5.83 -5.62
N PHE A 121 12.09 -6.26 -6.87
CA PHE A 121 13.34 -6.08 -7.60
C PHE A 121 13.56 -4.57 -7.67
N LEU A 122 14.32 -4.04 -6.71
CA LEU A 122 14.86 -2.70 -6.78
C LEU A 122 15.83 -2.69 -7.96
N LEU A 123 15.31 -2.46 -9.17
CA LEU A 123 16.10 -1.94 -10.28
C LEU A 123 16.53 -0.53 -9.87
N SER A 124 17.58 -0.45 -9.05
CA SER A 124 18.28 0.80 -8.80
C SER A 124 19.03 1.13 -10.08
N ALA A 125 18.72 2.28 -10.68
CA ALA A 125 19.61 2.84 -11.70
C ALA A 125 21.01 2.99 -11.10
N ALA A 126 22.04 2.62 -11.84
CA ALA A 126 23.42 2.90 -11.45
C ALA A 126 23.66 4.41 -11.49
N ASN A 127 24.51 4.92 -10.58
CA ASN A 127 24.85 6.35 -10.55
C ASN A 127 25.69 6.80 -11.74
N GLU A 128 26.31 5.86 -12.46
CA GLU A 128 27.15 6.14 -13.62
C GLU A 128 27.10 5.00 -14.64
N PHE A 129 27.37 5.34 -15.90
CA PHE A 129 27.56 4.35 -16.96
C PHE A 129 28.85 3.57 -16.71
N LYS A 130 28.81 2.26 -17.00
CA LYS A 130 29.95 1.36 -16.82
C LYS A 130 31.12 1.74 -17.74
N ASP A 131 30.80 2.08 -18.99
CA ASP A 131 31.78 2.45 -20.01
C ASP A 131 31.64 3.95 -20.24
N LYS A 132 32.64 4.73 -19.79
CA LYS A 132 32.66 6.19 -19.94
C LYS A 132 33.33 6.58 -21.25
N THR A 133 32.84 7.65 -21.85
CA THR A 133 33.51 8.32 -22.95
C THR A 133 34.75 9.09 -22.47
N GLU A 134 35.78 9.14 -23.30
CA GLU A 134 37.09 9.76 -23.05
C GLU A 134 37.33 10.99 -23.92
N PHE A 135 36.62 11.12 -25.05
CA PHE A 135 36.75 12.26 -25.96
C PHE A 135 35.46 12.58 -26.71
N VAL A 136 35.40 13.80 -27.26
CA VAL A 136 34.25 14.30 -28.04
C VAL A 136 33.97 13.44 -29.26
N HIS A 137 32.69 13.21 -29.54
CA HIS A 137 32.18 12.38 -30.63
C HIS A 137 32.54 10.89 -30.58
N GLN A 138 32.93 10.37 -29.42
CA GLN A 138 33.12 8.92 -29.22
C GLN A 138 31.78 8.18 -29.14
N MET A 139 30.77 8.76 -28.50
CA MET A 139 29.43 8.19 -28.38
C MET A 139 28.40 9.32 -28.33
N TRP A 140 27.31 9.16 -29.07
CA TRP A 140 26.17 10.07 -29.01
C TRP A 140 24.99 9.38 -28.35
N GLN A 141 24.27 10.14 -27.55
CA GLN A 141 23.01 9.76 -26.94
C GLN A 141 21.88 10.46 -27.68
N THR A 142 20.80 9.72 -27.93
CA THR A 142 19.59 10.26 -28.53
C THR A 142 18.43 10.03 -27.60
N ASP A 143 17.60 11.06 -27.39
CA ASP A 143 16.40 10.94 -26.59
C ASP A 143 15.25 11.75 -27.18
N PHE A 144 14.03 11.28 -26.93
CA PHE A 144 12.79 11.97 -27.25
C PHE A 144 12.11 12.46 -25.99
N THR A 145 12.04 13.76 -25.83
CA THR A 145 11.19 14.38 -24.81
C THR A 145 9.90 14.86 -25.46
N TYR A 146 8.75 14.38 -24.98
CA TYR A 146 7.45 14.82 -25.46
C TYR A 146 6.83 15.83 -24.50
N PHE A 147 6.23 16.88 -25.04
CA PHE A 147 5.48 17.85 -24.24
C PHE A 147 4.25 18.33 -24.99
N LYS A 148 3.23 18.70 -24.20
CA LYS A 148 1.97 19.19 -24.73
C LYS A 148 1.99 20.71 -24.77
N ILE A 149 1.90 21.27 -25.97
CA ILE A 149 1.73 22.70 -26.18
C ILE A 149 0.22 23.01 -26.14
N VAL A 150 -0.18 23.88 -25.21
CA VAL A 150 -1.59 24.23 -25.01
C VAL A 150 -2.15 24.86 -26.29
N GLY A 151 -3.23 24.26 -26.81
CA GLY A 151 -3.89 24.68 -28.04
C GLY A 151 -3.34 24.11 -29.34
N TRP A 152 -2.18 23.45 -29.31
CA TRP A 152 -1.47 22.97 -30.52
C TRP A 152 -1.26 21.45 -30.52
N GLY A 153 -1.28 20.81 -29.36
CA GLY A 153 -1.22 19.35 -29.24
C GLY A 153 0.11 18.85 -28.69
N TRP A 154 0.42 17.59 -28.99
CA TRP A 154 1.67 16.94 -28.56
C TRP A 154 2.77 17.21 -29.57
N TYR A 155 3.95 17.54 -29.06
CA TYR A 155 5.17 17.66 -29.83
C TYR A 155 6.28 16.83 -29.19
N TYR A 156 7.22 16.43 -30.02
CA TYR A 156 8.28 15.49 -29.71
C TYR A 156 9.62 16.15 -30.04
N LEU A 157 10.37 16.51 -29.01
CA LEU A 157 11.71 17.05 -29.16
C LEU A 157 12.70 15.90 -29.30
N SER A 158 13.21 15.70 -30.52
CA SER A 158 14.32 14.80 -30.80
C SER A 158 15.64 15.51 -30.50
N THR A 159 16.51 14.91 -29.71
CA THR A 159 17.82 15.48 -29.38
C THR A 159 18.94 14.50 -29.67
N VAL A 160 20.06 15.01 -30.18
CA VAL A 160 21.32 14.28 -30.35
C VAL A 160 22.39 14.99 -29.53
N LEU A 161 22.86 14.33 -28.49
CA LEU A 161 23.81 14.85 -27.52
C LEU A 161 25.12 14.06 -27.59
N ASP A 162 26.25 14.76 -27.53
CA ASP A 162 27.56 14.15 -27.34
C ASP A 162 27.75 13.74 -25.88
N ASP A 163 27.99 12.45 -25.62
CA ASP A 163 28.01 11.92 -24.25
C ASP A 163 29.15 12.51 -23.42
N TYR A 164 30.31 12.76 -24.04
CA TYR A 164 31.50 13.30 -23.37
C TYR A 164 31.35 14.77 -23.00
N SER A 165 31.11 15.63 -23.99
CA SER A 165 31.03 17.09 -23.78
C SER A 165 29.69 17.57 -23.24
N ARG A 166 28.66 16.69 -23.25
CA ARG A 166 27.25 17.03 -23.00
C ARG A 166 26.68 18.08 -23.96
N TYR A 167 27.36 18.34 -25.07
CA TYR A 167 26.91 19.31 -26.07
C TYR A 167 25.78 18.73 -26.91
N ILE A 168 24.71 19.52 -27.11
CA ILE A 168 23.64 19.16 -28.04
C ILE A 168 24.12 19.48 -29.45
N ILE A 169 24.44 18.43 -30.21
CA ILE A 169 24.94 18.53 -31.58
C ILE A 169 23.81 19.01 -32.50
N HIS A 170 22.63 18.42 -32.33
CA HIS A 170 21.43 18.84 -33.01
C HIS A 170 20.17 18.47 -32.23
N TRP A 171 19.08 19.17 -32.53
CA TRP A 171 17.76 18.90 -32.02
C TRP A 171 16.74 19.31 -33.07
N GLU A 172 15.59 18.65 -33.06
CA GLU A 172 14.46 18.94 -33.93
C GLU A 172 13.16 18.79 -33.14
N LEU A 173 12.20 19.70 -33.34
CA LEU A 173 10.87 19.58 -32.78
C LEU A 173 9.93 18.99 -33.83
N CYS A 174 9.45 17.78 -33.58
CA CYS A 174 8.61 17.02 -34.48
C CYS A 174 7.16 16.98 -33.97
N ASP A 175 6.21 16.87 -34.89
CA ASP A 175 4.80 16.62 -34.61
C ASP A 175 4.51 15.12 -34.40
N SER A 176 5.48 14.25 -34.69
CA SER A 176 5.40 12.80 -34.55
C SER A 176 6.70 12.20 -34.00
N MET A 177 6.69 10.89 -33.68
CA MET A 177 7.86 10.12 -33.21
C MET A 177 8.23 9.02 -34.22
N ASN A 178 8.10 9.31 -35.51
CA ASN A 178 8.33 8.32 -36.56
C ASN A 178 9.82 8.10 -36.81
N ALA A 179 10.17 6.94 -37.39
CA ALA A 179 11.56 6.61 -37.69
C ALA A 179 12.24 7.62 -38.62
N GLU A 180 11.49 8.28 -39.50
CA GLU A 180 12.01 9.32 -40.40
C GLU A 180 12.46 10.58 -39.66
N ASP A 181 11.76 10.96 -38.58
CA ASP A 181 12.13 12.10 -37.75
C ASP A 181 13.47 11.86 -37.06
N VAL A 182 13.67 10.64 -36.54
CA VAL A 182 14.94 10.24 -35.92
C VAL A 182 16.08 10.26 -36.93
N LYS A 183 15.86 9.66 -38.11
CA LYS A 183 16.88 9.63 -39.18
C LYS A 183 17.29 11.03 -39.62
N ARG A 184 16.33 11.94 -39.79
CA ARG A 184 16.58 13.33 -40.17
C ARG A 184 17.40 14.06 -39.11
N THR A 185 17.03 13.91 -37.83
CA THR A 185 17.74 14.53 -36.71
C THR A 185 19.19 14.01 -36.62
N VAL A 186 19.38 12.69 -36.72
CA VAL A 186 20.72 12.07 -36.66
C VAL A 186 21.58 12.45 -37.88
N ASN A 187 21.04 12.40 -39.09
CA ASN A 187 21.78 12.78 -40.30
C ASN A 187 22.25 14.25 -40.23
N THR A 188 21.37 15.15 -39.78
CA THR A 188 21.73 16.56 -39.60
C THR A 188 22.80 16.74 -38.52
N ALA A 189 22.76 15.92 -37.45
CA ALA A 189 23.81 15.92 -36.43
C ALA A 189 25.17 15.47 -37.00
N ILE A 190 25.19 14.42 -37.84
CA ILE A 190 26.40 13.94 -38.54
C ILE A 190 27.00 15.04 -39.41
N GLU A 191 26.18 15.71 -40.22
CA GLU A 191 26.61 16.81 -41.08
C GLU A 191 27.20 17.98 -40.27
N LYS A 192 26.52 18.38 -39.19
CA LYS A 192 26.97 19.49 -38.31
C LYS A 192 28.25 19.17 -37.57
N ALA A 193 28.40 17.93 -37.10
CA ALA A 193 29.61 17.48 -36.42
C ALA A 193 30.81 17.35 -37.36
N ARG A 194 30.59 17.42 -38.69
CA ARG A 194 31.62 17.27 -39.72
C ARG A 194 32.44 15.98 -39.55
N LEU A 195 31.81 14.94 -39.01
CA LEU A 195 32.42 13.62 -38.90
C LEU A 195 32.48 13.04 -40.31
N LYS A 196 33.69 12.77 -40.80
CA LYS A 196 33.85 12.09 -42.09
C LYS A 196 33.30 10.67 -41.94
N SER A 197 32.37 10.30 -42.82
CA SER A 197 31.89 8.93 -43.02
C SER A 197 33.02 8.03 -43.49
#